data_AF-A0A0G1TKR2-F1
#
_entry.id   AF-A0A0G1TKR2-F1
#
_cell.length_a   1.000
_cell.length_b   1.000
_cell.length_c   1.000
_cell.angle_alpha   90.00
_cell.angle_beta   90.00
_cell.angle_gamma   90.00
#
_symmetry.space_group_name_H-M   'P 1'
#
loop_
_entity.id
_entity.type
_entity.pdbx_description
1 polymer ?
#
loop_
_entity_poly.entity_id
_entity_poly.type
_entity_poly.pdbx_seq_one_letter_code
_entity_poly.pdbx_strand_id
1 'polypeptide(L)' 'MSDYSTKHISQTLLDELVTALKSVSPYGSVEIYVQNSTVTQITVRNIKKTSVATPTAVLREKKIGGMISIVAHAHTQ' A
#
# COMPACT_ATOMS: atom_id res chain seq x y z
N MET A 1 20.64 20.38 -17.55
CA MET A 1 19.85 20.39 -16.30
C MET A 1 18.41 20.16 -16.70
N SER A 2 17.76 19.14 -16.14
CA SER A 2 16.35 18.83 -16.39
C SER A 2 15.49 19.87 -15.66
N ASP A 3 14.49 20.43 -16.33
CA ASP A 3 13.56 21.39 -15.73
C ASP A 3 12.46 20.63 -14.99
N TYR A 4 12.37 20.80 -13.67
CA TYR A 4 11.35 20.15 -12.85
C TYR A 4 10.24 21.14 -12.42
N SER A 5 9.84 22.04 -13.31
CA SER A 5 8.78 23.00 -13.04
C SER A 5 7.39 22.37 -13.02
N THR A 6 6.53 22.82 -12.10
CA THR A 6 5.10 22.48 -12.12
C THR A 6 4.30 23.30 -13.13
N LYS A 7 4.87 24.41 -13.62
CA LYS A 7 4.28 25.25 -14.68
C LYS A 7 4.71 24.79 -16.06
N HIS A 8 5.92 24.22 -16.16
CA HIS A 8 6.48 23.66 -17.38
C HIS A 8 6.93 22.22 -17.11
N ILE A 9 5.96 21.31 -17.14
CA ILE A 9 6.22 19.89 -16.86
C ILE A 9 7.09 19.32 -17.99
N SER A 10 8.34 19.02 -17.67
CA SER A 10 9.24 18.34 -18.61
C SER A 10 8.96 16.85 -18.70
N GLN A 11 9.36 16.23 -19.82
CA GLN A 11 9.30 14.78 -19.96
C GLN A 11 10.14 14.07 -18.90
N THR A 12 11.29 14.63 -18.52
CA THR A 12 12.14 14.07 -17.47
C THR A 12 11.42 14.02 -16.12
N LEU A 13 10.69 15.08 -15.75
CA LEU A 13 9.90 15.08 -14.52
C LEU A 13 8.84 13.97 -14.53
N LEU A 14 8.16 13.78 -15.67
CA LEU A 14 7.16 12.73 -15.83
C LEU A 14 7.78 11.33 -15.70
N ASP A 15 8.93 11.10 -16.34
CA ASP A 15 9.61 9.82 -16.30
C ASP A 15 10.08 9.46 -14.88
N GLU A 16 10.55 10.46 -14.12
CA GLU A 16 10.92 10.29 -12.71
C GLU A 16 9.71 9.99 -11.82
N LEU A 17 8.59 10.69 -12.01
CA LEU A 17 7.35 10.42 -11.28
C LEU A 17 6.82 9.02 -11.58
N VAL A 18 6.83 8.60 -12.85
CA VAL A 18 6.43 7.25 -13.26
C VAL A 18 7.35 6.20 -12.63
N THR A 19 8.66 6.44 -12.61
CA THR A 19 9.63 5.53 -12.01
C THR A 19 9.43 5.42 -10.50
N ALA A 20 9.24 6.55 -9.81
CA ALA A 20 8.97 6.59 -8.38
C ALA A 20 7.70 5.80 -8.03
N LEU A 21 6.61 6.00 -8.77
CA LEU A 21 5.34 5.27 -8.56
C LEU A 21 5.49 3.76 -8.80
N LYS A 22 6.20 3.36 -9.86
CA LYS A 22 6.47 1.94 -10.16
C LYS A 22 7.36 1.26 -9.11
N SER A 23 8.20 2.04 -8.42
CA SER A 23 9.11 1.52 -7.40
C SER A 23 8.43 1.22 -6.05
N VAL A 24 7.16 1.63 -5.88
CA VAL A 24 6.35 1.27 -4.72
C VAL A 24 5.74 -0.12 -4.91
N SER A 25 6.15 -1.09 -4.10
CA SER A 25 5.55 -2.43 -4.12
C SER A 25 5.81 -3.22 -2.83
N PRO A 26 4.80 -3.86 -2.19
CA PRO A 26 3.36 -3.83 -2.50
C PRO A 26 2.60 -2.65 -1.88
N TYR A 27 3.20 -1.98 -0.89
CA TYR A 27 2.62 -0.80 -0.24
C TYR A 27 3.70 0.25 -0.03
N GLY A 28 3.30 1.51 0.00
CA GLY A 28 4.21 2.61 0.23
C GLY A 28 3.56 3.96 -0.02
N SER A 29 4.40 5.00 -0.03
CA SER A 29 4.05 6.37 -0.41
C SER A 29 5.11 6.94 -1.35
N VAL A 30 4.66 7.88 -2.19
CA VAL A 30 5.53 8.80 -2.92
C VAL A 30 5.21 10.21 -2.42
N GLU A 31 6.24 10.95 -2.03
CA GLU A 31 6.14 12.31 -1.49
C GLU A 31 6.90 13.26 -2.42
N ILE A 32 6.25 14.34 -2.85
CA ILE A 32 6.80 15.32 -3.79
C ILE A 32 6.96 16.65 -3.05
N TYR A 33 8.18 17.17 -3.02
CA TYR A 33 8.49 18.46 -2.43
C TYR A 33 8.69 19.50 -3.52
N VAL A 34 8.02 20.64 -3.35
CA VAL A 34 8.03 21.74 -4.31
C VAL A 34 8.51 23.01 -3.60
N GLN A 35 9.49 23.69 -4.19
CA GLN A 35 9.95 25.01 -3.77
C GLN A 35 9.98 25.93 -4.98
N ASN A 36 9.48 27.15 -4.84
CA ASN A 36 9.46 28.15 -5.92
C ASN A 36 8.84 27.61 -7.23
N SER A 37 7.73 26.86 -7.13
CA SER A 37 7.07 26.19 -8.28
C SER A 37 7.93 25.15 -9.02
N THR A 38 9.01 24.67 -8.41
CA THR A 38 9.90 23.64 -8.95
C THR A 38 9.92 22.45 -8.00
N VAL A 39 9.74 21.25 -8.52
CA VAL A 39 9.95 20.01 -7.77
C VAL A 39 11.43 19.91 -7.44
N THR A 40 11.74 19.85 -6.15
CA THR A 40 13.13 19.78 -5.67
C THR A 40 13.49 18.40 -5.16
N GLN A 41 12.51 17.58 -4.79
CA GLN A 41 12.73 16.24 -4.27
C GLN A 41 11.50 15.35 -4.49
N ILE A 42 11.76 14.10 -4.87
CA ILE A 42 10.79 13.01 -4.87
C ILE A 42 11.31 11.94 -3.90
N THR A 43 10.52 11.62 -2.88
CA THR A 43 10.86 10.59 -1.89
C THR A 43 9.93 9.41 -2.06
N VAL A 44 10.48 8.20 -2.04
CA VAL A 44 9.71 6.96 -2.08
C VAL A 44 9.90 6.20 -0.78
N ARG A 45 8.80 5.84 -0.13
CA ARG A 45 8.81 5.01 1.08
C ARG A 45 8.11 3.69 0.79
N ASN A 46 8.87 2.59 0.78
CA ASN A 46 8.30 1.25 0.73
C ASN A 46 7.90 0.78 2.14
N ILE A 47 6.71 0.20 2.25
CA ILE A 47 6.11 -0.24 3.52
C ILE A 47 5.81 -1.72 3.44
N LYS A 48 6.49 -2.51 4.28
CA LYS A 48 6.15 -3.91 4.51
C LYS A 48 5.13 -4.00 5.66
N LYS A 49 3.92 -4.44 5.35
CA LYS A 49 2.92 -4.80 6.39
C LYS A 49 3.31 -6.15 6.97
N THR A 50 3.43 -6.24 8.30
CA THR A 50 3.90 -7.45 9.00
C THR A 50 2.79 -8.25 9.65
N SER A 51 1.59 -7.67 9.85
CA SER A 51 0.42 -8.35 10.41
C SER A 51 -0.84 -7.99 9.61
N VAL A 52 -1.29 -8.91 8.76
CA VAL A 52 -2.67 -9.00 8.26
C VAL A 52 -3.12 -10.45 8.32
N ALA A 53 -3.12 -11.00 9.53
CA ALA A 53 -3.90 -12.19 9.84
C ALA A 53 -4.87 -11.78 10.94
N THR A 54 -5.97 -11.12 10.58
CA THR A 54 -7.20 -11.46 11.29
C THR A 54 -7.47 -12.89 10.84
N PRO A 55 -7.44 -13.91 11.73
CA PRO A 55 -7.86 -15.23 11.34
C PRO A 55 -9.28 -15.05 10.80
N THR A 56 -9.49 -15.30 9.52
CA THR A 56 -10.84 -15.53 9.00
C THR A 56 -11.34 -16.71 9.82
N ALA A 57 -12.19 -16.45 10.81
CA ALA A 57 -12.91 -17.50 11.50
C ALA A 57 -13.65 -18.26 10.42
N VAL A 58 -13.11 -19.41 10.00
CA VAL A 58 -13.79 -20.32 9.11
C VAL A 58 -14.91 -20.90 9.97
N LEU A 59 -16.07 -20.25 9.95
CA LEU A 59 -17.30 -20.80 10.49
C LEU A 59 -17.64 -22.03 9.64
N ARG A 60 -17.11 -23.19 10.01
CA ARG A 60 -17.58 -24.47 9.46
C ARG A 60 -18.86 -24.81 10.19
N GLU A 61 -19.98 -24.77 9.46
CA GLU A 61 -21.25 -25.31 9.92
C GLU A 61 -21.10 -26.82 10.13
N LYS A 62 -21.16 -27.28 11.38
CA LYS A 62 -21.31 -28.70 11.68
C LYS A 62 -22.78 -28.96 11.94
N LYS A 63 -23.48 -29.53 10.96
CA LYS A 63 -24.88 -29.94 11.11
C LYS A 63 -24.92 -31.19 12.00
N ILE A 64 -25.31 -31.00 13.26
CA ILE A 64 -25.63 -32.09 14.20
C ILE A 64 -27.11 -31.98 14.56
N GLY A 65 -27.90 -32.96 14.12
CA GLY A 65 -29.24 -33.23 14.68
C GLY A 65 -30.21 -32.04 14.73
N GLY A 66 -30.29 -31.21 13.69
CA GLY A 66 -31.33 -30.18 13.57
C GLY A 66 -31.15 -28.91 14.41
N MET A 67 -30.04 -28.73 15.12
CA MET A 67 -29.75 -27.50 15.88
C MET A 67 -28.43 -26.87 15.40
N ILE A 68 -28.45 -25.58 15.05
CA ILE A 68 -27.24 -24.84 14.64
C ILE A 68 -26.51 -24.41 15.92
N SER A 69 -25.27 -24.86 16.12
CA SER A 69 -24.39 -24.39 17.19
C SER A 69 -23.09 -23.84 16.60
N ILE A 70 -22.74 -22.62 16.98
CA ILE A 70 -21.50 -21.94 16.58
C ILE A 70 -20.44 -22.35 17.61
N VAL A 71 -19.41 -23.09 17.19
CA VAL A 71 -18.31 -23.49 18.07
C VAL A 71 -17.03 -22.79 17.62
N ALA A 72 -16.59 -21.80 18.39
CA ALA A 72 -15.28 -21.18 18.21
C ALA A 72 -14.24 -21.98 18.99
N HIS A 73 -13.32 -22.66 18.29
CA HIS A 73 -12.11 -23.19 18.93
C HIS A 73 -10.96 -22.21 18.71
N ALA A 74 -10.51 -21.58 19.78
CA ALA A 74 -9.25 -20.84 19.80
C ALA A 74 -8.11 -21.85 19.97
N HIS A 75 -7.25 -21.96 18.95
CA HIS A 75 -6.00 -22.69 19.07
C HIS A 75 -4.96 -21.75 19.69
N THR A 76 -4.66 -21.96 20.96
CA THR A 76 -3.50 -21.35 21.62
C THR A 76 -2.27 -22.20 21.30
N GLN A 77 -1.15 -21.57 20.95
CA GLN A 77 0.16 -22.22 20.88
C GLN A 77 0.73 -22.41 22.28
#